data_AF-A0A7G9WJ59-F1
#
_entry.id   AF-A0A7G9WJ59-F1
#
_cell.length_a   1.000
_cell.length_b   1.000
_cell.length_c   1.000
_cell.angle_alpha   90.00
_cell.angle_beta   90.00
_cell.angle_gamma   90.00
#
_symmetry.space_group_name_H-M   'P 1'
#
loop_
_entity.id
_entity.type
_entity.pdbx_description
1 polymer ?
#
loop_
_entity_poly.entity_id
_entity_poly.type
_entity_poly.pdbx_seq_one_letter_code
_entity_poly.pdbx_strand_id
1 'polypeptide(L)'
;MTKLVILAGGLPSSINEEPQSVPKPMVDIGGKPLLWHIMKYFAQYGIDDFIICAGYKSDLIKQYFMNYYIYRSDITVNLAENKVTIEL
;
A
#
# COMPACT_ATOMS: atom_id res chain seq x y z
N MET A 1 20.55 -3.16 12.02
CA MET A 1 19.41 -3.09 11.09
C MET A 1 18.15 -3.16 11.93
N THR A 2 17.36 -2.09 11.95
CA THR A 2 16.16 -1.98 12.81
C THR A 2 14.93 -2.34 11.97
N LYS A 3 14.16 -3.33 12.41
CA LYS A 3 12.91 -3.72 11.75
C LYS A 3 11.72 -3.17 12.53
N LEU A 4 10.68 -2.73 11.83
CA LEU A 4 9.44 -2.28 12.44
C LEU A 4 8.28 -3.18 12.04
N VAL A 5 7.59 -3.72 13.05
CA VAL A 5 6.42 -4.58 12.84
C VAL A 5 5.16 -3.73 12.91
N ILE A 6 4.37 -3.73 11.84
CA ILE A 6 3.04 -3.09 11.79
C ILE A 6 1.99 -4.18 11.89
N LEU A 7 1.20 -4.14 12.97
CA LEU A 7 0.01 -4.99 13.13
C LEU A 7 -1.14 -4.38 12.34
N ALA A 8 -1.19 -4.70 11.04
CA ALA A 8 -2.23 -4.27 10.11
C ALA A 8 -3.36 -5.30 9.97
N GLY A 9 -3.50 -6.18 10.96
CA GLY A 9 -4.56 -7.16 11.08
C GLY A 9 -5.75 -6.61 11.88
N GLY A 10 -6.89 -7.30 11.77
CA GLY A 10 -8.10 -6.96 12.50
C GLY A 10 -9.34 -7.39 11.73
N LEU A 11 -10.38 -7.79 12.45
CA LEU A 11 -11.70 -8.02 11.86
C LEU A 11 -12.27 -6.68 11.37
N PRO A 12 -13.09 -6.68 10.30
CA PRO A 12 -13.87 -5.50 9.95
C PRO A 12 -14.67 -5.08 11.19
N SER A 13 -14.36 -3.90 11.71
CA SER A 13 -14.96 -3.36 12.92
C SER A 13 -15.50 -1.98 12.61
N SER A 14 -16.76 -1.95 12.19
CA SER A 14 -17.65 -0.81 12.36
C SER A 14 -19.06 -1.34 12.60
N ILE A 15 -19.65 -0.85 13.69
CA ILE A 15 -21.01 -1.08 14.16
C ILE A 15 -22.07 -0.39 13.27
N ASN A 16 -21.64 0.37 12.26
CA ASN A 16 -22.53 1.17 11.41
C ASN A 16 -22.42 0.76 9.93
N GLU A 17 -23.59 0.66 9.33
CA GLU A 17 -23.95 0.08 8.05
C GLU A 17 -23.38 0.85 6.84
N GLU A 18 -22.08 0.72 6.56
CA GLU A 18 -21.55 0.98 5.22
C GLU A 18 -20.86 -0.27 4.65
N PRO A 19 -21.07 -0.58 3.36
CA PRO A 19 -20.65 -1.84 2.79
C PRO A 19 -19.13 -1.94 2.72
N GLN A 20 -18.56 -2.87 3.49
CA GLN A 20 -17.63 -3.90 2.99
C GLN A 20 -16.48 -3.48 2.04
N SER A 21 -15.94 -2.26 2.10
CA SER A 21 -14.89 -1.86 1.14
C SER A 21 -13.67 -1.25 1.83
N VAL A 22 -12.50 -1.81 1.48
CA VAL A 22 -11.15 -1.41 1.88
C VAL A 22 -10.78 -1.63 3.38
N PRO A 23 -9.76 -2.44 3.69
CA PRO A 23 -9.21 -2.58 5.04
C PRO A 23 -8.81 -1.24 5.66
N LYS A 24 -8.93 -1.07 6.98
CA LYS A 24 -8.47 0.15 7.68
C LYS A 24 -7.03 0.57 7.32
N PRO A 25 -6.04 -0.35 7.24
CA PRO A 25 -4.69 0.02 6.79
C PRO A 25 -4.64 0.62 5.37
N MET A 26 -5.64 0.32 4.55
CA MET A 26 -5.72 0.71 3.14
C MET A 26 -6.61 1.94 2.89
N VAL A 27 -7.15 2.58 3.94
CA VAL A 27 -7.94 3.81 3.81
C VAL A 27 -7.14 4.87 3.06
N ASP A 28 -7.75 5.43 2.01
CA ASP A 28 -7.11 6.45 1.17
C ASP A 28 -6.99 7.80 1.90
N ILE A 29 -5.78 8.35 1.89
CA ILE A 29 -5.44 9.65 2.45
C ILE A 29 -4.53 10.36 1.43
N GLY A 30 -5.09 11.32 0.70
CA GLY A 30 -4.33 12.06 -0.32
C GLY A 30 -3.78 11.17 -1.45
N GLY A 31 -4.56 10.19 -1.91
CA GLY A 31 -4.19 9.27 -3.00
C GLY A 31 -3.23 8.15 -2.59
N LYS A 32 -3.06 7.92 -1.28
CA LYS A 32 -2.19 6.87 -0.73
C LYS A 32 -2.81 6.25 0.52
N PRO A 33 -2.65 4.94 0.74
CA PRO A 33 -3.22 4.27 1.89
C PRO A 33 -2.57 4.74 3.19
N LEU A 34 -3.33 4.76 4.29
CA LEU A 34 -2.85 5.05 5.65
C LEU A 34 -1.55 4.31 5.99
N LEU A 35 -1.46 3.03 5.63
CA LEU A 35 -0.27 2.20 5.84
C LEU A 35 0.98 2.77 5.17
N TRP A 36 0.86 3.37 3.98
CA TRP A 36 1.96 4.04 3.31
C TRP A 36 2.44 5.27 4.10
N HIS A 37 1.52 6.06 4.66
CA HIS A 37 1.87 7.24 5.46
C HIS A 37 2.63 6.86 6.72
N ILE A 38 2.19 5.80 7.41
CA ILE A 38 2.88 5.25 8.59
C ILE A 38 4.31 4.83 8.21
N MET A 39 4.46 4.07 7.12
CA MET A 39 5.78 3.63 6.66
C MET A 39 6.68 4.82 6.31
N LYS A 40 6.16 5.83 5.59
CA LYS A 40 6.94 7.02 5.23
C LYS A 40 7.36 7.85 6.43
N TYR A 41 6.50 7.97 7.43
CA TYR A 41 6.84 8.66 8.68
C TYR A 41 8.04 8.00 9.36
N PHE A 42 8.01 6.68 9.55
CA PHE A 42 9.14 5.97 10.17
C PHE A 42 10.39 5.93 9.29
N ALA A 43 10.24 5.92 7.96
CA ALA A 43 11.37 6.01 7.03
C ALA A 43 12.17 7.32 7.18
N GLN A 44 11.55 8.42 7.61
CA GLN A 44 12.27 9.67 7.90
C GLN A 44 13.24 9.54 9.09
N TYR A 45 13.06 8.54 9.95
CA TYR A 45 13.93 8.22 11.07
C TYR A 45 14.93 7.10 10.75
N GLY A 46 15.09 6.72 9.48
CA GLY A 46 16.02 5.67 9.05
C GLY A 46 15.52 4.24 9.28
N ILE A 47 14.21 4.05 9.46
CA ILE A 47 13.58 2.73 9.54
C ILE A 47 12.96 2.41 8.18
N ASP A 48 13.59 1.52 7.42
CA ASP A 48 13.20 1.15 6.06
C ASP A 48 12.81 -0.33 5.89
N ASP A 49 13.03 -1.17 6.92
CA ASP A 49 12.63 -2.58 6.95
C ASP A 49 11.32 -2.79 7.74
N PHE A 50 10.22 -2.98 7.01
CA PHE A 50 8.87 -3.11 7.56
C PHE A 50 8.34 -4.54 7.44
N ILE A 51 7.83 -5.08 8.54
CA ILE A 51 7.10 -6.35 8.58
C ILE A 51 5.62 -6.05 8.82
N ILE A 52 4.76 -6.38 7.85
CA ILE A 52 3.32 -6.11 7.94
C ILE A 52 2.58 -7.40 8.30
N CYS A 53 2.08 -7.48 9.52
CA CYS A 53 1.22 -8.56 9.98
C CYS A 53 -0.22 -8.25 9.55
N ALA A 54 -0.53 -8.54 8.29
CA ALA A 54 -1.85 -8.31 7.71
C ALA A 54 -2.85 -9.42 8.06
N GLY A 55 -4.14 -9.09 8.09
CA GLY A 55 -5.24 -10.02 8.36
C GLY A 55 -6.29 -10.04 7.25
N TYR A 56 -7.55 -9.73 7.59
CA TYR A 56 -8.67 -9.62 6.66
C TYR A 56 -8.29 -8.77 5.42
N LYS A 57 -8.58 -9.30 4.22
CA LYS A 57 -8.27 -8.65 2.93
C LYS A 57 -6.79 -8.25 2.75
N SER A 58 -5.86 -9.06 3.28
CA SER A 58 -4.41 -8.86 3.13
C SER A 58 -3.91 -8.89 1.68
N ASP A 59 -4.66 -9.50 0.77
CA ASP A 59 -4.42 -9.49 -0.67
C ASP A 59 -4.41 -8.07 -1.25
N LEU A 60 -5.26 -7.17 -0.75
CA LEU A 60 -5.28 -5.76 -1.20
C LEU A 60 -4.01 -5.01 -0.78
N ILE A 61 -3.50 -5.28 0.42
CA ILE A 61 -2.22 -4.73 0.89
C ILE A 61 -1.09 -5.23 -0.03
N LYS A 62 -1.06 -6.55 -0.30
CA LYS A 62 -0.04 -7.15 -1.18
C LYS A 62 -0.09 -6.56 -2.59
N GLN A 63 -1.28 -6.46 -3.19
CA GLN A 63 -1.46 -5.91 -4.53
C GLN A 63 -0.97 -4.46 -4.62
N TYR A 64 -1.32 -3.62 -3.64
CA TYR A 64 -0.86 -2.23 -3.62
C TYR A 64 0.66 -2.12 -3.59
N PHE A 65 1.33 -2.90 -2.72
CA PHE A 65 2.79 -2.83 -2.60
C PHE A 65 3.55 -3.56 -3.72
N MET A 66 2.99 -4.63 -4.31
CA MET A 66 3.56 -5.28 -5.50
C MET A 66 3.55 -4.34 -6.71
N ASN A 67 2.50 -3.55 -6.86
CA ASN A 67 2.34 -2.59 -7.95
C ASN A 67 2.78 -1.17 -7.53
N TYR A 68 3.50 -1.02 -6.41
CA TYR A 68 3.81 0.29 -5.84
C TYR A 68 4.49 1.20 -6.84
N TYR A 69 5.51 0.69 -7.55
CA TYR A 69 6.23 1.45 -8.57
C TYR A 69 5.32 1.81 -9.74
N ILE A 70 4.49 0.87 -10.22
CA ILE A 70 3.54 1.11 -11.32
C ILE A 70 2.55 2.24 -10.96
N TYR A 71 2.02 2.24 -9.74
CA TYR A 71 1.09 3.30 -9.30
C TYR A 71 1.76 4.64 -9.01
N ARG A 72 3.09 4.68 -8.96
CA ARG A 72 3.89 5.85 -8.58
C ARG A 72 4.72 6.40 -9.73
N SER A 73 4.67 5.74 -10.88
CA SER A 73 5.44 6.04 -12.06
C SER A 73 4.54 6.47 -13.20
N ASP A 74 5.08 7.31 -14.07
CA ASP A 74 4.50 7.57 -15.37
C ASP A 74 4.74 6.36 -16.28
N ILE A 75 3.74 6.03 -17.11
CA ILE A 75 3.80 4.89 -18.01
C ILE A 75 3.60 5.38 -19.44
N THR A 76 4.59 5.10 -20.30
CA THR A 76 4.49 5.31 -21.74
C THR A 76 4.30 3.97 -22.44
N VAL A 77 3.26 3.87 -23.27
CA VAL A 77 2.92 2.65 -24.03
C VAL A 77 3.08 2.92 -25.53
N ASN A 78 3.99 2.19 -26.17
CA ASN A 78 4.17 2.20 -27.62
C ASN A 78 3.62 0.89 -28.21
N LEU A 79 2.45 0.97 -28.86
CA LEU A 79 1.79 -0.20 -29.46
C LEU A 79 2.42 -0.63 -30.78
N ALA A 80 3.09 0.26 -31.52
CA ALA A 80 3.76 -0.09 -32.76
C ALA A 80 4.98 -0.98 -32.50
N GLU A 81 5.66 -0.75 -31.37
CA GLU A 81 6.84 -1.53 -30.92
C GLU A 81 6.50 -2.60 -29.86
N ASN A 82 5.24 -2.68 -29.41
CA ASN A 82 4.82 -3.50 -28.26
C ASN A 82 5.70 -3.27 -27.00
N LYS A 83 6.03 -2.01 -26.72
CA LYS A 83 6.94 -1.62 -25.63
C LYS A 83 6.22 -0.79 -24.57
N VAL A 84 6.49 -1.10 -23.30
CA VAL A 84 6.04 -0.33 -22.13
C VAL A 84 7.27 0.21 -21.40
N THR A 85 7.29 1.51 -21.14
CA THR A 85 8.36 2.18 -20.37
C THR A 85 7.76 2.77 -19.09
N ILE A 86 8.46 2.57 -17.97
CA ILE A 86 8.05 3.03 -16.64
C ILE A 86 9.10 4.04 -16.15
N GLU A 87 8.66 5.26 -15.89
CA GLU A 87 9.51 6.39 -15.47
C GLU A 87 9.08 6.89 -14.09
N LEU A 88 10.05 7.18 -13.20
CA LEU A 88 9.80 7.60 -11.81
C LEU A 88 9.52 9.10 -11.68
#